data_AF-A0A965VBQ7-F1
#
_entry.id   AF-A0A965VBQ7-F1
#
_cell.length_a   1.000
_cell.length_b   1.000
_cell.length_c   1.000
_cell.angle_alpha   90.00
_cell.angle_beta   90.00
_cell.angle_gamma   90.00
#
_symmetry.space_group_name_H-M   'P 1'
#
loop_
_entity.id
_entity.type
_entity.pdbx_description
1 polymer ?
#
loop_
_entity_poly.entity_id
_entity_poly.type
_entity_poly.pdbx_seq_one_letter_code
_entity_poly.pdbx_strand_id
1 'polypeptide(L)'
;MAGGASRRMGPLVDPRAGKAALEFAGETLLGRVCRVAAAALRRVIVVAAPGQALPPLNAGVEIVRDSRPGAGPLAAILDGLRQALAGSPAPRTAVVLSCDVPLLSVGVLRFLVAEAVASGARWVLPVVASTVNRTNRTRTSGKVSTFSRGDTCGLSGGAPPAART
;
A
#
# COMPACT_ATOMS: atom_id res chain seq x y z
N MET A 1 4.30 -3.35 3.20
CA MET A 1 3.65 -3.58 4.50
C MET A 1 3.28 -5.05 4.61
N ALA A 2 3.93 -5.79 5.52
CA ALA A 2 3.72 -7.23 5.68
C ALA A 2 2.97 -7.62 6.97
N GLY A 3 2.85 -6.68 7.91
CA GLY A 3 2.23 -6.93 9.23
C GLY A 3 0.69 -6.97 9.23
N GLY A 4 0.16 -7.61 10.27
CA GLY A 4 -1.27 -7.66 10.58
C GLY A 4 -1.73 -9.03 11.05
N ALA A 5 -2.64 -9.05 12.03
CA ALA A 5 -3.12 -10.27 12.68
C ALA A 5 -3.96 -11.20 11.77
N SER A 6 -4.19 -10.83 10.50
CA SER A 6 -4.89 -11.66 9.50
C SER A 6 -6.21 -12.28 9.99
N ARG A 7 -6.91 -11.59 10.90
CA ARG A 7 -8.04 -12.10 11.70
C ARG A 7 -9.20 -12.66 10.88
N ARG A 8 -9.38 -12.15 9.65
CA ARG A 8 -10.44 -12.57 8.72
C ARG A 8 -10.13 -13.85 7.95
N MET A 9 -8.86 -14.26 7.90
CA MET A 9 -8.46 -15.47 7.17
C MET A 9 -8.35 -16.71 8.05
N GLY A 10 -8.50 -16.53 9.37
CA GLY A 10 -8.65 -17.64 10.32
C GLY A 10 -7.51 -18.68 10.21
N PRO A 11 -7.82 -19.98 10.24
CA PRO A 11 -6.81 -21.05 10.28
C PRO A 11 -6.05 -21.27 8.97
N LEU A 12 -6.42 -20.59 7.87
CA LEU A 12 -5.70 -20.69 6.59
C LEU A 12 -4.30 -20.08 6.65
N VAL A 13 -3.98 -19.38 7.73
CA VAL A 13 -2.77 -18.58 7.86
C VAL A 13 -2.00 -19.02 9.11
N ASP A 14 -0.70 -19.28 8.94
CA ASP A 14 0.20 -19.45 10.09
C ASP A 14 0.13 -18.17 10.97
N PRO A 15 -0.25 -18.27 12.25
CA PRO A 15 -0.38 -17.11 13.13
C PRO A 15 0.93 -16.36 13.34
N ARG A 16 2.09 -17.00 13.14
CA ARG A 16 3.42 -16.38 13.25
C ARG A 16 3.82 -15.62 12.00
N ALA A 17 3.46 -16.12 10.82
CA ALA A 17 3.85 -15.52 9.55
C ALA A 17 2.79 -14.56 8.98
N GLY A 18 1.52 -14.80 9.30
CA GLY A 18 0.40 -14.03 8.79
C GLY A 18 0.21 -14.21 7.28
N LYS A 19 -0.67 -13.38 6.70
CA LYS A 19 -0.98 -13.44 5.26
C LYS A 19 0.24 -13.28 4.34
N ALA A 20 1.33 -12.70 4.83
CA ALA A 20 2.56 -12.48 4.08
C ALA A 20 3.16 -13.78 3.51
N ALA A 21 2.99 -14.91 4.22
CA ALA A 21 3.52 -16.21 3.81
C ALA A 21 2.55 -17.07 2.99
N LEU A 22 1.31 -16.61 2.77
CA LEU A 22 0.39 -17.34 1.90
C LEU A 22 0.95 -17.43 0.48
N GLU A 23 0.76 -18.57 -0.16
CA GLU A 23 1.19 -18.77 -1.53
C GLU A 23 0.09 -18.40 -2.53
N PHE A 24 0.50 -17.75 -3.61
CA PHE A 24 -0.33 -17.45 -4.77
C PHE A 24 0.49 -17.72 -6.04
N ALA A 25 0.01 -18.66 -6.85
CA ALA A 25 0.69 -19.08 -8.08
C ALA A 25 2.16 -19.49 -7.86
N GLY A 26 2.44 -20.25 -6.79
CA GLY A 26 3.77 -20.80 -6.49
C GLY A 26 4.76 -19.81 -5.84
N GLU A 27 4.30 -18.63 -5.43
CA GLU A 27 5.13 -17.61 -4.77
C GLU A 27 4.38 -17.05 -3.55
N THR A 28 5.10 -16.73 -2.47
CA THR A 28 4.45 -16.08 -1.32
C THR A 28 3.93 -14.69 -1.68
N LEU A 29 2.81 -14.27 -1.08
CA LEU A 29 2.22 -12.95 -1.33
C LEU A 29 3.24 -11.82 -1.13
N LEU A 30 4.00 -11.88 -0.04
CA LEU A 30 5.05 -10.91 0.22
C LEU A 30 6.21 -11.02 -0.79
N GLY A 31 6.67 -12.24 -1.08
CA GLY A 31 7.74 -12.48 -2.07
C GLY A 31 7.39 -11.89 -3.43
N ARG A 32 6.17 -12.13 -3.90
CA ARG A 32 5.63 -11.61 -5.16
C ARG A 32 5.63 -10.09 -5.22
N VAL A 33 5.09 -9.43 -4.18
CA VAL A 33 5.06 -7.97 -4.12
C VAL A 33 6.48 -7.39 -4.05
N CYS A 34 7.38 -7.99 -3.28
CA CYS A 34 8.79 -7.59 -3.21
C CYS A 34 9.50 -7.73 -4.57
N ARG A 35 9.29 -8.82 -5.29
CA ARG A 35 9.86 -9.04 -6.62
C ARG A 35 9.35 -8.01 -7.63
N VAL A 36 8.05 -7.76 -7.66
CA VAL A 36 7.45 -6.73 -8.55
C VAL A 36 7.96 -5.33 -8.19
N ALA A 37 8.07 -5.02 -6.89
CA ALA A 37 8.62 -3.75 -6.42
C ALA A 37 10.10 -3.58 -6.82
N ALA A 38 10.93 -4.61 -6.63
CA ALA A 38 12.35 -4.56 -6.96
C ALA A 38 12.61 -4.39 -8.48
N ALA A 39 11.71 -4.87 -9.34
CA ALA A 39 11.80 -4.67 -10.78
C ALA A 39 11.43 -3.24 -11.24
N ALA A 40 10.77 -2.45 -10.38
CA ALA A 40 10.31 -1.09 -10.67
C ALA A 40 11.02 -0.01 -9.86
N LEU A 41 11.53 -0.34 -8.67
CA LEU A 41 11.98 0.60 -7.64
C LEU A 41 13.42 0.25 -7.20
N ARG A 42 14.18 1.27 -6.82
CA ARG A 42 15.59 1.11 -6.44
C ARG A 42 15.81 0.53 -5.04
N ARG A 43 14.87 0.72 -4.13
CA ARG A 43 14.91 0.25 -2.74
C ARG A 43 13.56 -0.33 -2.36
N VAL A 44 13.58 -1.47 -1.67
CA VAL A 44 12.38 -2.15 -1.17
C VAL A 44 12.53 -2.34 0.33
N ILE A 45 11.62 -1.73 1.09
CA ILE A 45 11.59 -1.82 2.55
C ILE A 45 10.32 -2.55 2.96
N VAL A 46 10.49 -3.63 3.70
CA VAL A 46 9.40 -4.41 4.29
C VAL A 46 9.30 -4.07 5.77
N VAL A 47 8.17 -3.47 6.15
CA VAL A 47 7.80 -3.29 7.56
C VAL A 47 6.96 -4.48 8.01
N ALA A 48 7.46 -5.20 9.01
CA ALA A 48 6.86 -6.39 9.60
C ALA A 48 6.61 -6.18 11.10
N ALA A 49 5.62 -6.86 11.68
CA ALA A 49 5.40 -6.80 13.12
C ALA A 49 6.60 -7.42 13.88
N PRO A 50 6.84 -7.04 15.15
CA PRO A 50 7.87 -7.68 15.96
C PRO A 50 7.63 -9.18 16.07
N GLY A 51 8.69 -9.97 15.93
CA GLY A 51 8.62 -11.43 15.97
C GLY A 51 7.89 -12.09 14.80
N GLN A 52 7.32 -11.33 13.86
CA GLN A 52 6.64 -11.91 12.70
C GLN A 52 7.65 -12.70 11.85
N ALA A 53 7.36 -13.97 11.62
CA ALA A 53 8.12 -14.80 10.68
C ALA A 53 7.88 -14.26 9.26
N LEU A 54 8.94 -14.11 8.49
CA LEU A 54 8.84 -13.71 7.09
C LEU A 54 9.26 -14.88 6.20
N PRO A 55 8.57 -15.09 5.06
CA PRO A 55 9.06 -16.02 4.06
C PRO A 55 10.42 -15.54 3.51
N PRO A 56 11.19 -16.41 2.84
CA PRO A 56 12.41 -16.01 2.15
C PRO A 56 12.13 -14.85 1.18
N LEU A 57 12.94 -13.79 1.26
CA LEU A 57 12.85 -12.60 0.40
C LEU A 57 14.12 -12.47 -0.44
N ASN A 58 14.00 -11.80 -1.58
CA ASN A 58 15.13 -11.54 -2.47
C ASN A 58 16.25 -10.76 -1.77
N ALA A 59 17.49 -10.96 -2.22
CA ALA A 59 18.63 -10.17 -1.78
C ALA A 59 18.37 -8.67 -2.03
N GLY A 60 18.73 -7.83 -1.04
CA GLY A 60 18.54 -6.39 -1.11
C GLY A 60 17.19 -5.85 -0.62
N VAL A 61 16.27 -6.71 -0.16
CA VAL A 61 15.08 -6.26 0.58
C VAL A 61 15.48 -5.89 2.01
N GLU A 62 15.26 -4.64 2.39
CA GLU A 62 15.47 -4.17 3.76
C GLU A 62 14.27 -4.54 4.63
N ILE A 63 14.53 -5.03 5.85
CA ILE A 63 13.46 -5.41 6.79
C ILE A 63 13.52 -4.47 7.98
N VAL A 64 12.38 -3.85 8.29
CA VAL A 64 12.17 -3.02 9.48
C VAL A 64 11.10 -3.65 10.34
N ARG A 65 11.27 -3.60 11.66
CA ARG A 65 10.25 -4.02 12.61
C ARG A 65 9.42 -2.83 13.05
N ASP A 66 8.11 -3.00 13.01
CA ASP A 66 7.13 -2.02 13.48
C ASP A 66 7.44 -1.65 14.94
N SER A 67 7.65 -0.35 15.17
CA SER A 67 7.98 0.21 16.48
C SER A 67 6.77 0.31 17.40
N ARG A 68 5.55 0.26 16.85
CA ARG A 68 4.28 0.38 17.61
C ARG A 68 3.30 -0.72 17.19
N PRO A 69 3.52 -1.96 17.64
CA PRO A 69 2.69 -3.10 17.25
C PRO A 69 1.22 -2.86 17.58
N GLY A 70 0.34 -3.11 16.61
CA GLY A 70 -1.10 -2.95 16.78
C GLY A 70 -1.62 -1.52 16.62
N ALA A 71 -0.76 -0.51 16.42
CA ALA A 71 -1.17 0.88 16.14
C ALA A 71 -1.72 1.09 14.72
N GLY A 72 -1.79 0.02 13.91
CA GLY A 72 -2.39 0.02 12.59
C GLY A 72 -1.45 0.44 11.46
N PRO A 73 -1.97 0.51 10.21
CA PRO A 73 -1.13 0.67 9.02
C PRO A 73 -0.31 1.97 8.98
N LEU A 74 -0.83 3.07 9.54
CA LEU A 74 -0.14 4.37 9.51
C LEU A 74 1.16 4.37 10.32
N ALA A 75 1.19 3.65 11.45
CA ALA A 75 2.40 3.53 12.27
C ALA A 75 3.53 2.82 11.49
N ALA A 76 3.20 1.71 10.85
CA ALA A 76 4.17 0.99 10.06
C ALA A 76 4.54 1.74 8.74
N ILE A 77 3.66 2.57 8.16
CA ILE A 77 4.04 3.49 7.07
C ILE A 77 5.07 4.52 7.55
N LEU A 78 4.86 5.10 8.74
CA LEU A 78 5.79 6.06 9.34
C LEU A 78 7.17 5.43 9.53
N ASP A 79 7.25 4.20 10.02
CA ASP A 79 8.53 3.50 10.22
C ASP A 79 9.23 3.19 8.89
N GLY A 80 8.48 2.77 7.87
CA GLY A 80 9.00 2.58 6.52
C GLY A 80 9.54 3.88 5.90
N LEU A 81 8.84 5.00 6.08
CA LEU A 81 9.28 6.31 5.59
C LEU A 81 10.53 6.81 6.33
N ARG A 82 10.61 6.61 7.65
CA ARG A 82 11.82 6.93 8.42
C ARG A 82 13.03 6.16 7.91
N GLN A 83 12.89 4.85 7.69
CA GLN A 83 13.96 4.03 7.10
C GLN A 83 14.34 4.50 5.69
N ALA A 84 13.35 4.88 4.88
CA ALA A 84 13.61 5.38 3.53
C ALA A 84 14.44 6.68 3.58
N LEU A 85 14.07 7.62 4.45
CA LEU A 85 14.72 8.93 4.61
C LEU A 85 16.10 8.86 5.28
N ALA A 86 16.36 7.82 6.09
CA ALA A 86 17.69 7.59 6.67
C ALA A 86 18.74 7.17 5.63
N GLY A 87 18.32 6.75 4.43
CA GLY A 87 19.23 6.41 3.34
C GLY A 87 19.69 7.63 2.55
N SER A 88 20.87 7.53 1.94
CA SER A 88 21.46 8.59 1.12
C SER A 88 21.56 8.15 -0.36
N PRO A 89 21.06 8.95 -1.32
CA PRO A 89 20.24 10.14 -1.13
C PRO A 89 18.82 9.79 -0.65
N ALA A 90 18.21 10.70 0.11
CA ALA A 90 16.82 10.56 0.52
C ALA A 90 15.88 10.57 -0.70
N PRO A 91 14.91 9.64 -0.80
CA PRO A 91 14.01 9.59 -1.94
C PRO A 91 13.02 10.75 -1.92
N ARG A 92 12.74 11.33 -3.10
CA ARG A 92 11.68 12.35 -3.26
C ARG A 92 10.28 11.75 -3.31
N THR A 93 10.17 10.50 -3.71
CA THR A 93 8.90 9.78 -3.88
C THR A 93 9.04 8.38 -3.30
N ALA A 94 8.03 7.93 -2.56
CA ALA A 94 7.95 6.58 -2.04
C ALA A 94 6.63 5.94 -2.47
N VAL A 95 6.65 4.65 -2.75
CA VAL A 95 5.45 3.85 -3.03
C VAL A 95 5.13 3.01 -1.81
N VAL A 96 3.90 3.07 -1.33
CA VAL A 96 3.42 2.26 -0.21
C VAL A 96 2.58 1.11 -0.77
N LEU A 97 3.00 -0.12 -0.49
CA LEU A 97 2.33 -1.34 -0.94
C LEU A 97 1.91 -2.22 0.24
N SER A 98 0.71 -2.77 0.16
CA SER A 98 0.28 -3.92 0.98
C SER A 98 0.83 -5.22 0.38
N CYS A 99 1.00 -6.28 1.18
CA CYS A 99 1.37 -7.59 0.64
C CYS A 99 0.20 -8.33 -0.03
N ASP A 100 -1.04 -7.88 0.13
CA ASP A 100 -2.25 -8.52 -0.41
C ASP A 100 -2.68 -8.00 -1.79
N VAL A 101 -1.75 -7.45 -2.57
CA VAL A 101 -1.97 -7.06 -3.97
C VAL A 101 -1.22 -8.00 -4.94
N PRO A 102 -1.51 -9.31 -4.97
CA PRO A 102 -0.75 -10.27 -5.79
C PRO A 102 -0.90 -10.03 -7.30
N LEU A 103 -1.93 -9.29 -7.73
CA LEU A 103 -2.15 -8.91 -9.14
C LEU A 103 -1.41 -7.63 -9.53
N LEU A 104 -0.65 -7.01 -8.62
CA LEU A 104 0.15 -5.84 -8.93
C LEU A 104 1.20 -6.17 -10.01
N SER A 105 1.33 -5.30 -11.00
CA SER A 105 2.31 -5.41 -12.07
C SER A 105 3.35 -4.29 -12.01
N VAL A 106 4.52 -4.56 -12.60
CA VAL A 106 5.59 -3.56 -12.77
C VAL A 106 5.09 -2.34 -13.55
N GLY A 107 4.22 -2.55 -14.55
CA GLY A 107 3.63 -1.47 -15.34
C GLY A 107 2.80 -0.50 -14.50
N VAL A 108 1.96 -1.02 -13.58
CA VAL A 108 1.16 -0.19 -12.68
C VAL A 108 2.06 0.64 -11.75
N LEU A 109 3.13 0.05 -11.20
CA LEU A 109 4.07 0.79 -10.37
C LEU A 109 4.76 1.93 -11.12
N ARG A 110 5.28 1.64 -12.32
CA ARG A 110 5.95 2.64 -13.15
C ARG A 110 5.00 3.78 -13.53
N PHE A 111 3.76 3.44 -13.88
CA PHE A 111 2.73 4.42 -14.19
C PHE A 111 2.42 5.33 -12.99
N LEU A 112 2.16 4.77 -11.80
CA LEU A 112 1.89 5.57 -10.59
C LEU A 112 3.06 6.48 -10.21
N VAL A 113 4.30 6.00 -10.34
CA VAL A 113 5.50 6.81 -10.08
C VAL A 113 5.63 7.94 -11.12
N ALA A 114 5.41 7.65 -12.40
CA ALA A 114 5.45 8.65 -13.45
C ALA A 114 4.40 9.74 -13.23
N GLU A 115 3.16 9.37 -12.89
CA GLU A 115 2.08 10.31 -12.55
C GLU A 115 2.45 11.17 -11.33
N ALA A 116 3.02 10.58 -10.28
CA ALA A 116 3.45 11.32 -9.09
C ALA A 116 4.53 12.36 -9.41
N VAL A 117 5.49 11.98 -10.26
CA VAL A 117 6.57 12.89 -10.69
C VAL A 117 6.04 13.99 -11.61
N ALA A 118 5.20 13.65 -12.58
CA ALA A 118 4.70 14.59 -13.57
C ALA A 118 3.72 15.60 -12.98
N SER A 119 2.81 15.15 -12.12
CA SER A 119 1.78 16.01 -11.52
C SER A 119 2.30 16.86 -10.35
N GLY A 120 3.39 16.44 -9.71
CA GLY A 120 3.84 17.03 -8.44
C GLY A 120 2.82 16.87 -7.30
N ALA A 121 1.81 16.01 -7.46
CA ALA A 121 0.79 15.77 -6.46
C ALA A 121 1.42 15.18 -5.19
N ARG A 122 0.83 15.51 -4.04
CA ARG A 122 1.33 14.97 -2.76
C ARG A 122 1.06 13.47 -2.63
N TRP A 123 -0.05 13.04 -3.21
CA TRP A 123 -0.48 11.64 -3.21
C TRP A 123 -1.09 11.29 -4.57
N VAL A 124 -0.74 10.10 -5.05
CA VAL A 124 -1.31 9.49 -6.24
C VAL A 124 -1.87 8.15 -5.82
N LEU A 125 -3.14 7.91 -6.09
CA LEU A 125 -3.81 6.66 -5.76
C LEU A 125 -4.43 6.05 -7.02
N PRO A 126 -4.22 4.74 -7.26
CA PRO A 126 -4.94 4.04 -8.32
C PRO A 126 -6.43 3.95 -7.96
N VAL A 127 -7.30 4.24 -8.92
CA VAL A 127 -8.75 4.03 -8.75
C VAL A 127 -9.18 2.86 -9.62
N VAL A 128 -9.50 1.74 -8.98
CA VAL A 128 -10.12 0.60 -9.65
C VAL A 128 -11.62 0.82 -9.66
N ALA A 129 -12.20 1.09 -10.83
CA ALA A 129 -13.64 1.28 -10.94
C ALA A 129 -14.36 -0.06 -10.74
N SER A 130 -14.93 -0.27 -9.56
CA SER A 130 -16.27 -0.85 -9.50
C SER A 130 -17.25 0.31 -9.75
N THR A 131 -18.39 0.08 -10.38
CA THR A 131 -19.33 1.13 -10.81
C THR A 131 -19.63 2.14 -9.68
N VAL A 132 -19.22 3.41 -9.85
CA VAL A 132 -19.53 4.51 -8.91
C VAL A 132 -20.26 5.61 -9.68
N ASN A 133 -21.42 6.01 -9.14
CA ASN A 133 -22.30 7.06 -9.65
C ASN A 133 -21.53 8.38 -9.85
N ARG A 134 -21.74 9.01 -11.00
CA ARG A 134 -20.88 10.05 -11.58
C ARG A 134 -21.28 11.43 -11.05
N THR A 135 -20.79 11.82 -9.87
CA THR A 135 -20.99 13.21 -9.35
C THR A 135 -19.72 13.97 -8.98
N ASN A 136 -18.51 13.41 -9.15
CA ASN A 136 -17.29 14.22 -9.04
C ASN A 136 -16.43 14.08 -10.31
N ARG A 137 -16.30 15.18 -11.06
CA ARG A 137 -15.52 15.24 -12.30
C ARG A 137 -14.03 15.14 -11.96
N THR A 138 -13.49 13.92 -11.94
CA THR A 138 -12.06 13.70 -12.18
C THR A 138 -11.82 13.63 -13.69
N ARG A 139 -10.80 14.35 -14.17
CA ARG A 139 -10.36 14.23 -15.55
C ARG A 139 -9.64 12.87 -15.72
N THR A 140 -9.58 12.42 -16.97
CA THR A 140 -8.61 11.49 -17.58
C THR A 140 -8.87 9.98 -17.67
N SER A 141 -8.54 9.53 -18.90
CA SER A 141 -8.34 8.18 -19.43
C SER A 141 -7.40 7.36 -18.55
N GLY A 142 -7.88 6.23 -18.01
CA GLY A 142 -7.14 5.38 -17.07
C GLY A 142 -7.14 5.98 -15.67
N LYS A 143 -8.20 5.72 -14.90
CA LYS A 143 -8.56 6.48 -13.67
C LYS A 143 -7.46 6.42 -12.58
N VAL A 144 -6.74 7.52 -12.43
CA VAL A 144 -5.89 7.84 -11.28
C VAL A 144 -6.48 9.07 -10.58
N SER A 145 -6.49 9.07 -9.25
CA SER A 145 -6.84 10.26 -8.48
C SER A 145 -5.58 10.92 -7.94
N THR A 146 -5.43 12.21 -8.23
CA THR A 146 -4.35 13.08 -7.74
C THR A 146 -4.94 14.09 -6.75
N PHE A 147 -4.27 14.32 -5.61
CA PHE A 147 -4.71 15.26 -4.58
C PHE A 147 -3.63 16.32 -4.27
N SER A 148 -4.05 17.59 -4.17
CA SER A 148 -3.22 18.78 -3.95
C SER A 148 -3.48 19.42 -2.58
N ARG A 149 -2.63 20.39 -2.15
CA ARG A 149 -2.89 21.18 -0.94
C ARG A 149 -4.19 21.98 -1.11
N GLY A 150 -5.14 21.77 -0.20
CA GLY A 150 -6.45 22.44 -0.20
C GLY A 150 -7.62 21.53 -0.56
N ASP A 151 -7.35 20.35 -1.10
CA ASP A 151 -8.40 19.36 -1.39
C ASP A 151 -8.92 18.77 -0.07
N THR A 152 -10.10 19.22 0.36
CA THR A 152 -10.83 18.60 1.47
C THR A 152 -11.58 17.38 0.95
N CYS A 153 -11.44 16.24 1.62
CA CYS A 153 -12.28 15.07 1.38
C CYS A 153 -13.69 15.41 1.87
N GLY A 154 -14.55 15.90 0.96
CA GLY A 154 -15.94 16.21 1.26
C GLY A 154 -16.73 14.93 1.57
N LEU A 155 -16.72 14.50 2.83
CA LEU A 155 -17.79 13.67 3.37
C LEU A 155 -19.01 14.59 3.57
N SER A 156 -19.76 14.83 2.49
CA SER A 156 -21.11 15.37 2.62
C SER A 156 -21.98 14.28 3.23
N GLY A 157 -22.09 14.30 4.56
CA GLY A 157 -23.07 13.51 5.30
C GLY A 157 -24.46 13.98 4.91
N GLY A 158 -25.12 13.24 4.02
CA GLY A 158 -26.55 13.37 3.80
C GLY A 158 -27.26 13.02 5.11
N ALA A 159 -28.01 13.97 5.66
CA ALA A 159 -28.91 13.73 6.77
C ALA A 159 -29.94 12.64 6.39
N PRO A 160 -30.25 11.68 7.27
CA PRO A 160 -31.29 10.69 6.99
C PRO A 160 -32.66 11.37 6.88
N PRO A 161 -33.55 10.90 5.99
CA PRO A 161 -34.89 11.47 5.85
C PRO A 161 -35.70 11.25 7.14
N ALA A 162 -36.37 12.30 7.60
CA ALA A 162 -37.27 12.25 8.74
C ALA A 162 -38.38 11.20 8.53
N ALA A 163 -38.52 10.29 9.48
CA ALA A 163 -39.62 9.35 9.54
C ALA A 163 -40.92 10.14 9.72
N ARG A 164 -41.86 9.96 8.77
CA ARG A 164 -43.24 10.41 8.91
C ARG A 164 -43.99 9.41 9.81
N THR A 165 -44.57 9.92 10.89
CA THR A 165 -45.71 9.33 11.60
C THR A 165 -46.79 10.38 11.67
#